data_AF-A0A6I1ZGD8-F1
#
_entry.id   AF-A0A6I1ZGD8-F1
#
_cell.length_a   1.000
_cell.length_b   1.000
_cell.length_c   1.000
_cell.angle_alpha   90.00
_cell.angle_beta   90.00
_cell.angle_gamma   90.00
#
_symmetry.space_group_name_H-M   'P 1'
#
loop_
_entity.id
_entity.type
_entity.pdbx_description
1 polymer ?
#
loop_
_entity_poly.entity_id
_entity_poly.type
_entity_poly.pdbx_seq_one_letter_code
_entity_poly.pdbx_strand_id
1 'polypeptide(L)'
;MRYRVGGRLPLPSTGVGLVLLAFAPPAVQEQAIAAYAPEHGDDDIRTPADLRRVLAEVRRGDHAVGHQSRPWQVSTVAAPVRDGGEVVAALSVVASGTGSPNPGYGPAVRATARAISRCLIEDSGRTVSVETEDGHR
;
A
#
# COMPACT_ATOMS: atom_id res chain seq x y z
N MET A 1 10.76 15.96 2.59
CA MET A 1 10.46 14.65 1.96
C MET A 1 10.07 14.89 0.50
N ARG A 2 10.82 14.38 -0.49
CA ARG A 2 10.45 14.48 -1.92
C ARG A 2 9.92 13.11 -2.38
N TYR A 3 8.63 12.99 -2.64
CA TYR A 3 8.05 11.82 -3.29
C TYR A 3 8.28 11.92 -4.80
N ARG A 4 8.82 10.86 -5.41
CA ARG A 4 9.01 10.77 -6.86
C ARG A 4 8.00 9.79 -7.44
N VAL A 5 7.09 10.30 -8.27
CA VAL A 5 6.18 9.46 -9.05
C VAL A 5 7.01 8.51 -9.94
N GLY A 6 6.68 7.22 -9.96
CA GLY A 6 7.43 6.20 -10.70
C GLY A 6 8.78 5.79 -10.08
N GLY A 7 9.10 6.25 -8.87
CA GLY A 7 10.27 5.75 -8.12
C GLY A 7 10.04 4.36 -7.54
N ARG A 8 11.08 3.51 -7.52
CA ARG A 8 11.07 2.27 -6.75
C ARG A 8 11.54 2.58 -5.34
N LEU A 9 10.69 2.26 -4.36
CA LEU A 9 11.03 2.30 -2.93
C LEU A 9 11.10 0.87 -2.41
N PRO A 10 11.93 0.59 -1.39
CA PRO A 10 11.92 -0.72 -0.75
C PRO A 10 10.53 -1.02 -0.21
N LEU A 11 9.96 -2.16 -0.61
CA LEU A 11 8.62 -2.61 -0.23
C LEU A 11 8.38 -2.61 1.30
N PRO A 12 9.30 -3.09 2.16
CA PRO A 12 9.04 -3.15 3.59
C PRO A 12 9.27 -1.82 4.32
N SER A 13 9.75 -0.78 3.62
CA SER A 13 10.08 0.52 4.22
C SER A 13 8.96 1.56 4.08
N THR A 14 7.83 1.21 3.48
CA THR A 14 6.73 2.15 3.22
C THR A 14 5.38 1.52 3.55
N GLY A 15 4.43 2.31 4.06
CA GLY A 15 3.07 1.84 4.31
C GLY A 15 2.41 1.23 3.06
N VAL A 16 2.62 1.85 1.89
CA VAL A 16 2.16 1.32 0.58
C VAL A 16 2.76 -0.05 0.30
N GLY A 17 4.08 -0.20 0.45
CA GLY A 17 4.76 -1.45 0.18
C GLY A 17 4.40 -2.56 1.17
N LEU A 18 4.11 -2.23 2.43
CA LEU A 18 3.56 -3.18 3.41
C LEU A 18 2.17 -3.68 3.01
N VAL A 19 1.29 -2.79 2.52
CA VAL A 19 -0.02 -3.20 1.99
C VAL A 19 0.15 -4.11 0.78
N LEU A 20 0.92 -3.69 -0.22
CA LEU A 20 1.11 -4.50 -1.43
C LEU A 20 1.74 -5.86 -1.11
N LEU A 21 2.74 -5.90 -0.24
CA LEU A 21 3.39 -7.14 0.17
C LEU A 21 2.43 -8.04 0.98
N ALA A 22 1.57 -7.48 1.82
CA ALA A 22 0.64 -8.26 2.64
C ALA A 22 -0.39 -9.03 1.80
N PHE A 23 -0.72 -8.53 0.61
CA PHE A 23 -1.65 -9.14 -0.35
C PHE A 23 -0.96 -9.76 -1.58
N ALA A 24 0.37 -9.73 -1.64
CA ALA A 24 1.14 -10.40 -2.69
C ALA A 24 1.07 -11.94 -2.55
N PRO A 25 1.40 -12.71 -3.61
CA PRO A 25 1.47 -14.16 -3.53
C PRO A 25 2.41 -14.64 -2.41
N PRO A 26 2.13 -15.80 -1.75
CA PRO A 26 2.93 -16.29 -0.62
C PRO A 26 4.42 -16.40 -0.91
N ALA A 27 4.80 -16.86 -2.11
CA ALA A 27 6.21 -16.97 -2.53
C ALA A 27 6.93 -15.61 -2.53
N VAL A 28 6.25 -14.54 -2.96
CA VAL A 28 6.81 -13.18 -2.96
C VAL A 28 6.97 -12.66 -1.53
N GLN A 29 6.01 -12.96 -0.65
CA GLN A 29 6.12 -12.61 0.78
C GLN A 29 7.31 -13.30 1.43
N GLU A 30 7.47 -14.61 1.21
CA GLU A 30 8.56 -15.39 1.78
C GLU A 30 9.92 -14.89 1.29
N GLN A 31 10.06 -14.59 -0.01
CA GLN A 31 11.27 -13.99 -0.57
C GLN A 31 11.60 -12.65 0.08
N ALA A 32 10.61 -11.76 0.22
CA ALA A 32 10.81 -10.45 0.84
C ALA A 32 11.15 -10.55 2.33
N ILE A 33 10.53 -11.47 3.06
CA ILE A 33 10.81 -11.74 4.48
C ILE A 33 12.22 -12.30 4.65
N ALA A 34 12.63 -13.26 3.80
CA ALA A 34 13.95 -13.89 3.87
C ALA A 34 15.07 -12.89 3.54
N ALA A 35 14.82 -11.97 2.61
CA ALA A 35 15.77 -10.92 2.22
C ALA A 35 15.72 -9.67 3.11
N TYR A 36 14.90 -9.65 4.16
CA TYR A 36 14.70 -8.45 4.97
C TYR A 36 15.94 -8.11 5.79
N ALA A 37 16.54 -6.95 5.49
CA ALA A 37 17.64 -6.35 6.23
C ALA A 37 17.21 -5.00 6.83
N PRO A 38 17.28 -4.82 8.16
CA PRO A 38 16.88 -3.59 8.82
C PRO A 38 17.97 -2.52 8.67
N GLU A 39 17.92 -1.75 7.58
CA GLU A 39 18.78 -0.56 7.45
C GLU A 39 18.00 0.75 7.41
N HIS A 40 16.76 0.76 6.90
CA HIS A 40 15.99 2.00 6.66
C HIS A 40 14.46 1.77 6.71
N GLY A 41 13.95 1.24 7.82
CA GLY A 41 12.55 0.81 7.96
C GLY A 41 11.76 1.55 9.04
N ASP A 42 10.50 1.15 9.18
CA ASP A 42 9.63 1.45 10.31
C ASP A 42 10.32 1.06 11.64
N ASP A 43 10.15 1.89 12.68
CA ASP A 43 10.80 1.65 13.98
C ASP A 43 10.35 0.33 14.63
N ASP A 44 9.17 -0.18 14.25
CA ASP A 44 8.52 -1.38 14.80
C ASP A 44 8.84 -2.66 14.00
N ILE A 45 9.56 -2.56 12.88
CA ILE A 45 9.95 -3.69 12.04
C ILE A 45 11.47 -3.79 12.06
N ARG A 46 12.01 -4.68 12.90
CA ARG A 46 13.47 -4.85 13.05
C ARG A 46 13.97 -6.23 12.67
N THR A 47 13.06 -7.19 12.51
CA THR A 47 13.39 -8.57 12.18
C THR A 47 12.45 -9.10 11.10
N PRO A 48 12.84 -10.18 10.39
CA PRO A 48 11.94 -10.91 9.51
C PRO A 48 10.64 -11.39 10.20
N ALA A 49 10.72 -11.68 11.51
CA ALA A 49 9.57 -12.08 12.32
C ALA A 49 8.60 -10.91 12.53
N ASP A 50 9.11 -9.71 12.78
CA ASP A 50 8.29 -8.49 12.89
C ASP A 50 7.58 -8.19 11.58
N LEU A 51 8.31 -8.28 10.45
CA LEU A 51 7.72 -8.08 9.13
C LEU A 51 6.58 -9.09 8.90
N ARG A 52 6.80 -10.38 9.19
CA ARG A 52 5.75 -11.40 9.07
C ARG A 52 4.52 -11.07 9.93
N ARG A 53 4.72 -10.63 11.17
CA ARG A 53 3.64 -10.21 12.08
C ARG A 53 2.86 -9.03 11.50
N VAL A 54 3.55 -7.99 11.05
CA VAL A 54 2.93 -6.80 10.46
C VAL A 54 2.13 -7.15 9.21
N LEU A 55 2.65 -7.97 8.29
CA LEU A 55 1.88 -8.39 7.11
C LEU A 55 0.59 -9.14 7.49
N ALA A 56 0.61 -9.94 8.56
CA ALA A 56 -0.60 -10.59 9.06
C ALA A 56 -1.58 -9.59 9.70
N GLU A 57 -1.10 -8.56 10.39
CA GLU A 57 -1.92 -7.47 10.93
C GLU A 57 -2.56 -6.66 9.82
N VAL A 58 -1.81 -6.34 8.76
CA VAL A 58 -2.33 -5.62 7.58
C VAL A 58 -3.46 -6.39 6.91
N ARG A 59 -3.31 -7.71 6.72
CA ARG A 59 -4.37 -8.55 6.16
C ARG A 59 -5.63 -8.57 7.04
N ARG A 60 -5.46 -8.62 8.36
CA ARG A 60 -6.59 -8.62 9.31
C ARG A 60 -7.29 -7.26 9.39
N GLY A 61 -6.52 -6.17 9.39
CA GLY A 61 -7.01 -4.81 9.54
C GLY A 61 -7.43 -4.13 8.24
N ASP A 62 -7.03 -4.67 7.09
CA ASP A 62 -7.23 -4.08 5.76
C ASP A 62 -6.57 -2.69 5.61
N HIS A 63 -5.47 -2.45 6.34
CA HIS A 63 -4.66 -1.25 6.28
C HIS A 63 -3.31 -1.48 6.97
N ALA A 64 -2.30 -0.69 6.61
CA ALA A 64 -1.04 -0.59 7.32
C ALA A 64 -0.96 0.74 8.08
N VAL A 65 -0.38 0.70 9.26
CA VAL A 65 0.06 1.86 10.02
C VAL A 65 1.55 1.72 10.21
N GLY A 66 2.29 2.81 10.00
CA GLY A 66 3.72 2.82 10.22
C GLY A 66 4.21 4.07 10.94
N HIS A 67 5.31 3.91 11.67
CA HIS A 67 5.99 4.97 12.40
C HIS A 67 7.49 4.94 12.13
N GLN A 68 8.07 6.09 11.85
CA GLN A 68 9.50 6.23 11.66
C GLN A 68 9.96 7.47 12.41
N SER A 69 10.94 7.32 13.30
CA SER A 69 11.50 8.42 14.08
C SER A 69 12.75 9.02 13.46
N ARG A 70 13.37 8.34 12.49
CA ARG A 70 14.64 8.76 11.87
C ARG A 70 14.62 8.57 10.35
N PRO A 71 15.12 9.54 9.55
CA PRO A 71 15.71 10.80 9.98
C PRO A 71 14.69 11.87 10.42
N TRP A 72 13.40 11.63 10.21
CA TRP A 72 12.31 12.56 10.54
C TRP A 72 11.18 11.77 11.19
N GLN A 73 10.52 12.35 12.19
CA GLN A 73 9.31 11.77 12.78
C GLN A 73 8.16 11.86 11.79
N VAL A 74 7.80 10.71 11.22
CA VAL A 74 6.68 10.56 10.30
C VAL A 74 5.82 9.38 10.71
N SER A 75 4.52 9.56 10.50
CA SER A 75 3.54 8.48 10.60
C SER A 75 2.92 8.25 9.23
N THR A 76 2.64 7.00 8.91
CA THR A 76 2.00 6.62 7.65
C THR A 76 0.77 5.78 7.92
N VAL A 77 -0.23 5.97 7.09
CA VAL A 77 -1.40 5.07 7.01
C VAL A 77 -1.56 4.71 5.55
N ALA A 78 -1.78 3.43 5.26
CA ALA A 78 -2.02 2.96 3.91
C ALA A 78 -3.17 1.95 3.87
N ALA A 79 -3.94 1.95 2.78
CA ALA A 79 -5.02 0.99 2.57
C ALA A 79 -5.00 0.46 1.12
N PRO A 80 -5.43 -0.80 0.91
CA PRO A 80 -5.46 -1.42 -0.41
C PRO A 80 -6.57 -0.83 -1.29
N VAL A 81 -6.26 -0.70 -2.57
CA VAL A 81 -7.21 -0.42 -3.65
C VAL A 81 -7.41 -1.73 -4.42
N ARG A 82 -8.67 -2.08 -4.66
CA ARG A 82 -9.05 -3.35 -5.26
C ARG A 82 -9.77 -3.18 -6.59
N ASP A 83 -9.53 -4.13 -7.48
CA ASP A 83 -10.33 -4.39 -8.67
C ASP A 83 -10.74 -5.87 -8.65
N GLY A 84 -12.02 -6.16 -8.83
CA GLY A 84 -12.53 -7.54 -8.77
C GLY A 84 -12.23 -8.32 -7.46
N GLY A 85 -11.87 -7.63 -6.36
CA GLY A 85 -11.44 -8.24 -5.11
C GLY A 85 -9.92 -8.46 -4.97
N GLU A 86 -9.17 -8.33 -6.06
CA GLU A 86 -7.70 -8.36 -6.08
C GLU A 86 -7.12 -7.00 -5.69
N VAL A 87 -6.03 -6.99 -4.92
CA VAL A 87 -5.33 -5.74 -4.56
C VAL A 87 -4.40 -5.35 -5.70
N VAL A 88 -4.78 -4.32 -6.44
CA VAL A 88 -4.04 -3.81 -7.62
C VAL A 88 -3.17 -2.59 -7.30
N ALA A 89 -3.49 -1.89 -6.22
CA ALA A 89 -2.76 -0.71 -5.77
C ALA A 89 -2.93 -0.49 -4.27
N ALA A 90 -2.25 0.51 -3.71
CA ALA A 90 -2.46 0.97 -2.34
C ALA A 90 -2.38 2.50 -2.28
N LEU A 91 -3.25 3.10 -1.45
CA LEU A 91 -3.31 4.53 -1.16
C LEU A 91 -2.65 4.78 0.19
N SER A 92 -1.84 5.83 0.33
CA SER A 92 -1.24 6.19 1.62
C SER A 92 -1.20 7.69 1.86
N VAL A 93 -1.29 8.06 3.13
CA VAL A 93 -1.00 9.40 3.64
C VAL A 93 0.22 9.32 4.54
N VAL A 94 1.09 10.33 4.44
CA VAL A 94 2.24 10.52 5.32
C VAL A 94 2.07 11.84 6.04
N ALA A 95 2.11 11.80 7.36
CA ALA A 95 2.03 12.97 8.21
C ALA A 95 3.34 13.15 8.96
N SER A 96 3.93 14.34 8.83
CA SER A 96 5.07 14.78 9.65
C SER A 96 4.55 15.30 10.99
N GLY A 97 5.21 14.95 12.09
CA GLY A 97 4.86 15.54 13.39
C GLY A 97 5.43 14.80 14.58
N THR A 98 5.55 15.53 15.70
CA THR A 98 5.90 15.00 17.01
C THR A 98 4.62 14.44 17.68
N GLY A 99 4.27 13.18 17.42
CA GLY A 99 3.12 12.54 18.08
C GLY A 99 2.51 11.37 17.32
N SER A 100 1.51 10.72 17.94
CA SER A 100 0.75 9.64 17.31
C SER A 100 0.00 10.13 16.07
N PRO A 101 -0.10 9.32 14.99
CA PRO A 101 -0.91 9.67 13.81
C PRO A 101 -2.31 10.10 14.23
N ASN A 102 -2.84 11.14 13.59
CA ASN A 102 -4.22 11.58 13.81
C ASN A 102 -5.16 10.36 13.67
N PRO A 103 -5.97 10.02 14.68
CA PRO A 103 -6.81 8.82 14.66
C PRO A 103 -7.81 8.83 13.50
N GLY A 104 -8.09 10.00 12.91
CA GLY A 104 -8.91 10.15 11.72
C GLY A 104 -8.27 9.66 10.41
N TYR A 105 -6.95 9.53 10.32
CA TYR A 105 -6.28 9.10 9.08
C TYR A 105 -6.60 7.65 8.71
N GLY A 106 -6.67 6.74 9.69
CA GLY A 106 -7.05 5.34 9.49
C GLY A 106 -8.39 5.20 8.76
N PRO A 107 -9.49 5.69 9.36
CA PRO A 107 -10.81 5.67 8.73
C PRO A 107 -10.87 6.40 7.39
N ALA A 108 -10.24 7.58 7.27
CA ALA A 108 -10.28 8.38 6.05
C ALA A 108 -9.60 7.67 4.88
N VAL A 109 -8.36 7.20 5.04
CA VAL A 109 -7.60 6.51 3.98
C VAL A 109 -8.33 5.25 3.52
N ARG A 110 -8.90 4.48 4.46
CA ARG A 110 -9.69 3.28 4.13
C ARG A 110 -10.97 3.62 3.36
N ALA A 111 -11.69 4.67 3.78
CA ALA A 111 -12.90 5.10 3.07
C ALA A 111 -12.58 5.55 1.65
N THR A 112 -11.51 6.33 1.46
CA THR A 112 -11.05 6.78 0.15
C THR A 112 -10.60 5.63 -0.74
N ALA A 113 -9.78 4.70 -0.22
CA ALA A 113 -9.33 3.54 -1.00
C ALA A 113 -10.49 2.66 -1.48
N ARG A 114 -11.52 2.47 -0.64
CA ARG A 114 -12.76 1.79 -1.01
C ARG A 114 -13.55 2.54 -2.08
N ALA A 115 -13.58 3.87 -2.01
CA ALA A 115 -14.24 4.68 -3.03
C ALA A 115 -13.55 4.51 -4.39
N ILE A 116 -12.21 4.59 -4.43
CA ILE A 116 -11.42 4.33 -5.65
C ILE A 116 -11.69 2.92 -6.17
N SER A 117 -11.72 1.92 -5.29
CA SER A 117 -11.99 0.52 -5.66
C SER A 117 -13.35 0.36 -6.34
N ARG A 118 -14.39 1.07 -5.87
CA ARG A 118 -15.71 1.04 -6.51
C ARG A 118 -15.69 1.66 -7.90
N CYS A 119 -14.99 2.79 -8.08
CA CYS A 119 -14.87 3.42 -9.39
C CYS A 119 -14.14 2.52 -10.40
N LEU A 120 -13.13 1.74 -9.96
CA LEU A 120 -12.46 0.77 -10.83
C LEU A 120 -13.41 -0.33 -11.32
N ILE A 121 -14.27 -0.85 -10.45
CA ILE A 121 -15.28 -1.85 -10.82
C ILE A 121 -16.29 -1.28 -11.84
N GLU A 122 -16.72 -0.03 -11.63
CA GLU A 122 -17.65 0.67 -12.53
C GLU A 122 -17.05 0.93 -13.92
N ASP A 123 -15.74 1.18 -14.00
CA ASP A 123 -15.02 1.41 -15.25
C ASP A 123 -14.69 0.11 -15.99
N SER A 124 -14.32 -0.95 -15.27
CA SER A 124 -14.15 -2.31 -15.83
C SER A 124 -15.43 -2.82 -16.50
N GLY A 125 -16.61 -2.47 -15.95
CA GLY A 125 -17.92 -2.74 -16.55
C GLY A 125 -18.29 -1.84 -17.75
N ARG A 126 -17.51 -0.78 -18.01
CA ARG A 126 -17.69 0.19 -19.10
C ARG A 126 -16.70 -0.04 -20.26
N THR A 127 -15.89 -1.11 -20.21
CA THR A 127 -14.91 -1.40 -21.27
C THR A 127 -15.58 -1.44 -22.63
N VAL A 128 -15.15 -0.50 -23.46
CA VAL A 128 -15.71 -0.05 -24.73
C VAL A 128 -15.60 -1.14 -25.80
N SER A 129 -16.71 -1.44 -26.47
CA SER A 129 -16.71 -2.07 -27.79
C SER A 129 -15.89 -1.20 -28.73
N VAL A 130 -14.65 -1.61 -29.04
CA VAL A 130 -13.92 -1.04 -30.16
C VAL A 130 -14.56 -1.60 -31.42
N GLU A 131 -15.53 -0.87 -31.99
CA GLU A 131 -15.92 -1.07 -33.37
C GLU A 131 -14.70 -0.76 -34.25
N THR A 132 -14.10 -1.82 -34.80
CA THR A 132 -13.19 -1.71 -35.94
C THR A 132 -13.99 -1.18 -37.13
N GLU A 133 -13.92 0.13 -37.37
CA GLU A 133 -14.26 0.69 -38.68
C GLU A 133 -13.16 0.30 -39.68
N ASP A 134 -13.44 -0.80 -40.37
CA ASP A 134 -12.95 -1.08 -41.72
C ASP A 134 -13.48 0.03 -42.65
N GLY A 135 -12.62 0.82 -43.30
CA GLY A 135 -13.14 1.93 -44.11
C GLY A 135 -12.14 2.86 -44.81
N HIS A 136 -11.46 2.35 -45.83
CA HIS A 136 -11.32 2.98 -47.16
C HIS A 136 -10.82 4.44 -47.26
N ARG A 137 -9.54 4.62 -47.64
CA ARG A 137 -9.12 5.27 -48.90
C ARG A 137 -7.61 5.23 -49.13
#